data_AF-A0A356SDF6-F1
#
_entry.id   AF-A0A356SDF6-F1
#
_cell.length_a   1.000
_cell.length_b   1.000
_cell.length_c   1.000
_cell.angle_alpha   90.00
_cell.angle_beta   90.00
_cell.angle_gamma   90.00
#
_symmetry.space_group_name_H-M   'P 1'
#
loop_
_entity.id
_entity.type
_entity.pdbx_description
1 polymer ?
#
loop_
_entity_poly.entity_id
_entity_poly.type
_entity_poly.pdbx_seq_one_letter_code
_entity_poly.pdbx_strand_id
1 'polypeptide(L)'
;KSTAPVGGRQQTTAALRVQLKPLQKALQKTEKTLEALQVKLVALRSELADPTVYEADQQARLAALVKDEAEAQTELEKAEELWMEQQDAIEQASA
;
A
#
# COMPACT_ATOMS: atom_id res chain seq x y z
N LYS A 1 -23.41 -42.69 -32.31
CA LYS A 1 -22.56 -41.49 -32.43
C LYS A 1 -23.48 -40.28 -32.43
N SER A 2 -23.48 -39.48 -31.37
CA SER A 2 -24.09 -38.14 -31.40
C SER A 2 -23.40 -37.32 -30.31
N THR A 3 -22.43 -36.52 -30.74
CA THR A 3 -21.67 -35.58 -29.93
C THR A 3 -22.49 -34.30 -29.81
N ALA A 4 -22.99 -34.02 -28.60
CA ALA A 4 -23.58 -32.74 -28.22
C ALA A 4 -22.60 -31.97 -27.30
N PRO A 5 -22.66 -30.63 -27.30
CA PRO A 5 -21.50 -29.78 -27.16
C PRO A 5 -21.10 -29.55 -25.69
N VAL A 6 -19.80 -29.59 -25.42
CA VAL A 6 -19.21 -29.07 -24.17
C VAL A 6 -19.22 -27.54 -24.26
N GLY A 7 -20.40 -26.94 -24.11
CA GLY A 7 -20.58 -25.52 -23.87
C GLY A 7 -20.63 -25.23 -22.38
N GLY A 8 -19.51 -25.46 -21.67
CA GLY A 8 -19.49 -25.34 -20.20
C GLY A 8 -18.20 -24.80 -19.60
N ARG A 9 -17.22 -24.37 -20.40
CA ARG A 9 -15.91 -23.91 -19.90
C ARG A 9 -15.38 -22.69 -20.67
N GLN A 10 -16.24 -21.70 -20.93
CA GLN A 10 -15.81 -20.39 -21.44
C GLN A 10 -16.19 -19.20 -20.53
N GLN A 11 -16.73 -19.45 -19.34
CA GLN A 11 -16.61 -18.51 -18.20
C GLN A 11 -15.15 -18.41 -17.67
N THR A 12 -14.24 -19.13 -18.34
CA THR A 12 -12.84 -19.33 -18.05
C THR A 12 -12.01 -18.09 -18.36
N THR A 13 -11.18 -17.69 -17.41
CA THR A 13 -10.10 -16.70 -17.55
C THR A 13 -10.54 -15.25 -17.79
N ALA A 14 -11.50 -14.96 -18.68
CA ALA A 14 -11.94 -13.60 -18.96
C ALA A 14 -12.67 -12.97 -17.76
N ALA A 15 -13.60 -13.72 -17.14
CA ALA A 15 -14.31 -13.28 -15.95
C ALA A 15 -13.37 -13.10 -14.73
N LEU A 16 -12.41 -14.00 -14.55
CA LEU A 16 -11.38 -13.90 -13.49
C LEU A 16 -10.49 -12.67 -13.69
N ARG A 17 -10.06 -12.39 -14.94
CA ARG A 17 -9.27 -11.20 -15.26
C ARG A 17 -10.04 -9.90 -14.99
N VAL A 18 -11.35 -9.88 -15.22
CA VAL A 18 -12.20 -8.71 -14.92
C VAL A 18 -12.27 -8.47 -13.41
N GLN A 19 -12.34 -9.54 -12.61
CA GLN A 19 -12.37 -9.46 -11.13
C GLN A 19 -11.01 -9.11 -10.51
N LEU A 20 -9.91 -9.65 -11.04
CA LEU A 20 -8.56 -9.41 -10.51
C LEU A 20 -7.99 -8.03 -10.87
N LYS A 21 -8.33 -7.48 -12.03
CA LYS A 21 -7.84 -6.15 -12.47
C LYS A 21 -8.01 -5.04 -11.44
N PRO A 22 -9.19 -4.81 -10.84
CA PRO A 22 -9.36 -3.78 -9.82
C PRO A 22 -8.53 -4.06 -8.56
N LEU A 23 -8.42 -5.32 -8.12
CA LEU A 23 -7.63 -5.70 -6.94
C LEU A 23 -6.13 -5.45 -7.17
N GLN A 24 -5.61 -5.85 -8.33
CA GLN A 24 -4.21 -5.60 -8.70
C GLN A 24 -3.90 -4.11 -8.80
N LYS A 25 -4.83 -3.30 -9.31
CA LYS A 25 -4.68 -1.83 -9.33
C LYS A 25 -4.69 -1.23 -7.94
N ALA A 26 -5.54 -1.74 -7.04
CA ALA A 26 -5.58 -1.30 -5.65
C ALA A 26 -4.25 -1.64 -4.95
N LEU A 27 -3.75 -2.87 -5.12
CA LEU A 27 -2.46 -3.31 -4.59
C LEU A 27 -1.31 -2.41 -5.06
N GLN A 28 -1.19 -2.17 -6.37
CA GLN A 28 -0.16 -1.27 -6.92
C GLN A 28 -0.23 0.15 -6.38
N LYS A 29 -1.43 0.64 -6.05
CA LYS A 29 -1.58 1.96 -5.43
C LYS A 29 -1.07 1.92 -3.99
N THR A 30 -1.43 0.89 -3.23
CA THR A 30 -0.96 0.72 -1.85
C THR A 30 0.56 0.57 -1.79
N GLU A 31 1.17 -0.20 -2.70
CA GLU A 31 2.63 -0.32 -2.81
C GLU A 31 3.32 1.02 -3.04
N LYS A 32 2.78 1.87 -3.91
CA LYS A 32 3.31 3.23 -4.12
C LYS A 32 3.15 4.10 -2.88
N THR A 33 2.06 3.96 -2.15
CA THR A 33 1.85 4.66 -0.89
C THR A 33 2.89 4.22 0.15
N LEU A 34 3.16 2.92 0.27
CA LEU A 34 4.20 2.37 1.14
C LEU A 34 5.58 2.95 0.81
N GLU A 35 5.97 2.92 -0.47
CA GLU A 35 7.25 3.49 -0.92
C GLU A 35 7.36 4.98 -0.58
N ALA A 36 6.30 5.76 -0.87
CA ALA A 36 6.27 7.19 -0.57
C ALA A 36 6.37 7.49 0.93
N LEU A 37 5.68 6.71 1.77
CA LEU A 37 5.72 6.86 3.23
C LEU A 37 7.09 6.49 3.80
N GLN A 38 7.72 5.44 3.30
CA GLN A 38 9.07 5.06 3.70
C GLN A 38 10.08 6.16 3.33
N VAL A 39 10.01 6.71 2.11
CA VAL A 39 10.84 7.85 1.71
C VAL A 39 10.60 9.07 2.59
N LYS A 40 9.33 9.39 2.91
CA LYS A 40 8.97 10.49 3.82
C LYS A 40 9.58 10.29 5.21
N LEU A 41 9.46 9.08 5.78
CA LEU A 41 10.02 8.76 7.09
C LEU A 41 11.54 8.89 7.12
N VAL A 42 12.23 8.44 6.07
CA VAL A 42 13.69 8.61 5.96
C VAL A 42 14.07 10.10 5.95
N ALA A 43 13.35 10.93 5.18
CA ALA A 43 13.60 12.37 5.14
C ALA A 43 13.36 13.04 6.51
N LEU A 44 12.23 12.76 7.16
CA LEU A 44 11.90 13.31 8.48
C LEU A 44 12.93 12.91 9.55
N ARG A 45 13.34 11.64 9.56
CA ARG A 45 14.38 11.13 10.47
C ARG A 45 15.73 11.76 10.19
N SER A 46 16.05 12.04 8.93
CA SER A 46 17.27 12.77 8.57
C SER A 46 17.24 14.20 9.08
N GLU A 47 16.09 14.87 9.04
CA GLU A 47 15.95 16.21 9.62
C GLU A 47 16.00 16.19 11.15
N LEU A 48 15.38 15.20 11.79
CA LEU A 48 15.43 15.02 13.25
C LEU A 48 16.80 14.61 13.77
N ALA A 49 17.65 14.03 12.92
CA ALA A 49 19.04 13.73 13.26
C ALA A 49 19.94 14.98 13.30
N ASP A 50 19.49 16.12 12.77
CA ASP A 50 20.22 17.38 12.84
C ASP A 50 20.11 17.98 14.26
N PRO A 51 21.23 18.12 14.99
CA PRO A 51 21.21 18.66 16.35
C PRO A 51 20.69 20.11 16.41
N THR A 52 20.78 20.88 15.32
CA THR A 52 20.29 22.27 15.29
C THR A 52 18.78 22.36 15.44
N VAL A 53 18.03 21.29 15.15
CA VAL A 53 16.56 21.28 15.28
C VAL A 53 16.10 21.28 16.75
N TYR A 54 17.01 20.97 17.68
CA TYR A 54 16.75 20.98 19.12
C TYR A 54 17.09 22.32 19.79
N GLU A 55 17.56 23.31 19.03
CA GLU A 55 17.81 24.65 19.53
C GLU A 55 16.50 25.36 19.93
N ALA A 56 16.59 26.28 20.88
CA ALA A 56 15.41 26.90 21.51
C ALA A 56 14.53 27.69 20.53
N ASP A 57 15.10 28.21 19.44
CA ASP A 57 14.40 28.93 18.37
C ASP A 57 13.70 27.98 17.37
N GLN A 58 14.00 26.68 17.41
CA GLN A 58 13.47 25.66 16.49
C GLN A 58 12.36 24.79 17.10
N GLN A 59 11.88 25.08 18.31
CA GLN A 59 10.87 24.25 19.01
C GLN A 59 9.61 23.98 18.17
N ALA A 60 9.10 24.97 17.44
CA ALA A 60 7.95 24.80 16.57
C ALA A 60 8.23 23.84 15.40
N ARG A 61 9.44 23.90 14.83
CA ARG A 61 9.89 23.00 13.77
C ARG A 61 10.07 21.58 14.30
N LEU A 62 10.72 21.42 15.45
CA LEU A 62 10.88 20.12 16.10
C LEU A 62 9.53 19.45 16.38
N ALA A 63 8.57 20.20 16.95
CA ALA A 63 7.24 19.69 17.23
C ALA A 63 6.50 19.23 15.95
N ALA A 64 6.65 19.98 14.85
CA ALA A 64 6.09 19.60 13.55
C ALA A 64 6.75 18.32 13.00
N LEU A 65 8.08 18.22 13.04
CA LEU A 65 8.80 17.04 12.54
C LEU A 65 8.44 15.77 13.31
N VAL A 66 8.38 15.83 14.65
CA VAL A 66 8.01 14.69 15.49
C VAL A 66 6.56 14.26 15.21
N LYS A 67 5.65 15.23 15.06
CA LYS A 67 4.26 14.96 14.72
C LYS A 67 4.15 14.29 13.34
N ASP A 68 4.83 14.85 12.34
CA ASP A 68 4.80 14.34 10.97
C ASP A 68 5.43 12.94 10.87
N GLU A 69 6.45 12.63 11.67
CA GLU A 69 7.05 11.30 11.76
C GLU A 69 6.04 10.29 12.35
N ALA A 70 5.40 10.65 13.48
CA ALA A 70 4.40 9.79 14.11
C ALA A 70 3.22 9.52 13.19
N GLU A 71 2.70 10.55 12.52
CA GLU A 71 1.61 10.41 11.54
C GLU A 71 2.03 9.54 10.35
N ALA A 72 3.22 9.76 9.78
CA ALA A 72 3.71 8.96 8.67
C ALA A 72 3.91 7.49 9.06
N GLN A 73 4.31 7.22 10.30
CA GLN A 73 4.48 5.85 10.80
C GLN A 73 3.12 5.16 11.00
N THR A 74 2.13 5.84 11.57
CA THR A 74 0.76 5.31 11.67
C THR A 74 0.14 5.05 10.29
N GLU A 75 0.36 5.92 9.31
CA GLU A 75 -0.13 5.69 7.95
C GLU A 75 0.60 4.56 7.24
N LEU A 76 1.90 4.34 7.54
CA LEU A 76 2.66 3.22 7.01
C LEU A 76 2.07 1.89 7.52
N GLU A 77 1.84 1.77 8.82
CA GLU A 77 1.26 0.57 9.43
C GLU A 77 -0.11 0.21 8.82
N LYS A 78 -1.00 1.20 8.66
CA LYS A 78 -2.30 1.00 7.99
C LYS A 78 -2.16 0.57 6.53
N ALA A 79 -1.19 1.14 5.81
CA ALA A 79 -0.94 0.77 4.43
C ALA A 79 -0.37 -0.64 4.31
N GLU A 80 0.43 -1.10 5.28
CA GLU A 80 0.96 -2.47 5.35
C GLU A 80 -0.16 -3.47 5.63
N GLU A 81 -1.05 -3.17 6.57
CA GLU A 81 -2.25 -3.98 6.83
C GLU A 81 -3.12 -4.09 5.57
N LEU A 82 -3.41 -2.97 4.92
CA LEU A 82 -4.19 -2.95 3.68
C LEU A 82 -3.50 -3.72 2.54
N TRP A 83 -2.18 -3.65 2.44
CA TRP A 83 -1.41 -4.39 1.44
C TRP A 83 -1.52 -5.91 1.64
N MET A 84 -1.50 -6.37 2.90
CA MET A 84 -1.72 -7.78 3.24
C MET A 84 -3.14 -8.22 2.88
N GLU A 85 -4.16 -7.46 3.29
CA GLU A 85 -5.57 -7.75 2.96
C GLU A 85 -5.81 -7.82 1.44
N GLN A 86 -5.18 -6.92 0.68
CA GLN A 86 -5.32 -6.89 -0.78
C GLN A 86 -4.64 -8.09 -1.46
N GLN A 87 -3.51 -8.56 -0.94
CA GLN A 87 -2.90 -9.80 -1.42
C GLN A 87 -3.76 -11.01 -1.11
N ASP A 88 -4.26 -11.14 0.12
CA ASP A 88 -5.16 -12.22 0.51
C ASP A 88 -6.39 -12.25 -0.39
N ALA A 89 -6.97 -11.09 -0.71
CA ALA A 89 -8.11 -10.98 -1.62
C ALA A 89 -7.77 -11.42 -3.06
N ILE A 90 -6.57 -11.10 -3.54
CA ILE A 90 -6.09 -11.53 -4.86
C ILE A 90 -5.89 -13.05 -4.87
N GLU A 91 -5.26 -13.61 -3.84
CA GLU A 91 -5.07 -15.05 -3.69
C GLU A 91 -6.41 -15.78 -3.70
N GLN A 92 -7.38 -15.34 -2.88
CA GLN A 92 -8.73 -15.91 -2.82
C GLN A 92 -9.48 -15.82 -4.17
N ALA A 93 -9.33 -14.72 -4.90
CA ALA A 93 -9.99 -14.54 -6.20
C ALA A 93 -9.31 -15.29 -7.35
N SER A 94 -8.07 -15.75 -7.14
CA SER A 94 -7.26 -16.48 -8.14
C SER A 94 -7.15 -17.98 -7.87
N ALA A 95 -7.51 -18.43 -6.66
CA ALA A 95 -7.61 -19.82 -6.25
C ALA A 95 -8.80 -20.54 -6.89
#